data_AF-A0A822ANH1-F1
#
_entry.id   AF-A0A822ANH1-F1
#
_cell.length_a   1.000
_cell.length_b   1.000
_cell.length_c   1.000
_cell.angle_alpha   90.00
_cell.angle_beta   90.00
_cell.angle_gamma   90.00
#
_symmetry.space_group_name_H-M   'P 1'
#
loop_
_entity.id
_entity.type
_entity.pdbx_description
1 polymer ?
#
loop_
_entity_poly.entity_id
_entity_poly.type
_entity_poly.pdbx_seq_one_letter_code
_entity_poly.pdbx_strand_id
1 'polypeptide(L)'
;MFGNKNRTLALPLNDSNVFNSNYNPNTTINNIASELFIEDWSMKAHYDRYFTECTPTNCFYSYTERANPFYVATTLLGLYGGLTVVLRWWSPRLVKLGRQVQIYYMRKRRNNIIPVTT
;
A
#
# COMPACT_ATOMS: atom_id res chain seq x y z
N MET A 1 7.80 10.20 -70.53
CA MET A 1 7.23 11.55 -70.32
C MET A 1 7.22 11.83 -68.83
N PHE A 2 7.81 12.96 -68.46
CA PHE A 2 8.12 13.38 -67.10
C PHE A 2 6.86 13.71 -66.28
N GLY A 3 6.87 13.41 -64.98
CA GLY A 3 5.85 13.83 -64.02
C GLY A 3 6.48 14.08 -62.65
N ASN A 4 7.09 15.26 -62.51
CA ASN A 4 7.84 15.73 -61.35
C ASN A 4 6.90 16.18 -60.22
N LYS A 5 6.87 15.49 -59.07
CA LYS A 5 6.10 15.95 -57.90
C LYS A 5 7.01 16.73 -56.94
N ASN A 6 7.27 17.97 -57.30
CA ASN A 6 7.98 18.95 -56.48
C ASN A 6 7.08 19.57 -55.40
N ARG A 7 7.65 19.67 -54.19
CA ARG A 7 7.52 20.73 -53.17
C ARG A 7 6.14 21.14 -52.63
N THR A 8 5.97 20.81 -51.34
CA THR A 8 5.54 21.70 -50.24
C THR A 8 4.43 22.73 -50.52
N LEU A 9 3.25 22.45 -49.97
CA LEU A 9 2.38 23.49 -49.42
C LEU A 9 2.48 23.40 -47.90
N ALA A 10 3.61 23.87 -47.36
CA ALA A 10 3.63 24.29 -45.96
C ALA A 10 2.80 25.58 -45.92
N LEU A 11 1.63 25.51 -45.29
CA LEU A 11 0.87 26.70 -44.92
C LEU A 11 1.76 27.53 -43.99
N PRO A 12 2.02 28.82 -44.27
CA PRO A 12 2.65 29.68 -43.28
C PRO A 12 1.64 29.84 -42.15
N LEU A 13 1.85 29.12 -41.05
CA LEU A 13 1.24 29.51 -39.79
C LEU A 13 1.81 30.90 -39.51
N ASN A 14 0.93 31.89 -39.50
CA ASN A 14 1.22 33.26 -39.09
C ASN A 14 1.56 33.24 -37.60
N ASP A 15 2.81 32.89 -37.33
CA ASP A 15 3.37 32.57 -36.03
C ASP A 15 3.69 33.84 -35.27
N SER A 16 2.64 34.47 -34.74
CA SER A 16 2.79 35.48 -33.70
C SER A 16 2.40 34.92 -32.32
N ASN A 17 2.27 33.59 -32.18
CA ASN A 17 1.90 32.92 -30.93
C ASN A 17 2.16 31.40 -30.84
N VAL A 18 2.88 30.76 -31.78
CA VAL A 18 2.87 29.29 -31.90
C VAL A 18 3.88 28.58 -30.98
N PHE A 19 4.89 29.25 -30.40
CA PHE A 19 5.72 28.60 -29.37
C PHE A 19 6.15 29.54 -28.25
N ASN A 20 5.20 29.88 -27.36
CA ASN A 20 5.57 30.24 -25.98
C ASN A 20 5.84 28.93 -25.21
N SER A 21 6.92 28.23 -25.58
CA SER A 21 7.44 27.16 -24.73
C SER A 21 8.20 27.81 -23.58
N ASN A 22 7.93 27.36 -22.36
CA ASN A 22 8.68 27.82 -21.19
C ASN A 22 10.10 27.21 -21.15
N TYR A 23 10.38 26.25 -22.03
CA TYR A 23 11.71 25.69 -22.21
C TYR A 23 12.46 26.40 -23.34
N ASN A 24 13.65 26.92 -23.00
CA ASN A 24 14.58 27.43 -24.00
C ASN A 24 15.03 26.26 -24.89
N PRO A 25 15.08 26.38 -26.24
CA PRO A 25 15.54 25.32 -27.14
C PRO A 25 16.96 24.79 -26.86
N ASN A 26 17.73 25.49 -26.02
CA ASN A 26 19.06 25.05 -25.56
C ASN A 26 19.04 24.24 -24.25
N THR A 27 17.88 23.95 -23.65
CA THR A 27 17.80 23.10 -22.45
C THR A 27 18.10 21.65 -22.79
N THR A 28 18.84 20.97 -21.91
CA THR A 28 19.14 19.55 -22.07
C THR A 28 17.90 18.70 -21.73
N ILE A 29 17.79 17.56 -22.41
CA ILE A 29 16.70 16.59 -22.18
C ILE A 29 16.64 16.13 -20.71
N ASN A 30 17.80 16.02 -20.05
CA ASN A 30 17.87 15.66 -18.63
C ASN A 30 17.17 16.69 -17.73
N ASN A 31 17.31 17.99 -18.03
CA ASN A 31 16.66 19.04 -17.27
C ASN A 31 15.14 19.01 -17.47
N ILE A 32 14.69 18.80 -18.72
CA ILE A 32 13.26 18.67 -19.03
C ILE A 32 12.66 17.42 -18.35
N ALA A 33 13.39 16.29 -18.37
CA ALA A 33 12.98 15.06 -17.70
C ALA A 33 12.92 15.21 -16.17
N SER A 34 13.81 16.02 -15.58
CA SER A 34 13.79 16.31 -14.14
C SER A 34 12.55 17.14 -13.73
N GLU A 35 12.02 17.92 -14.65
CA GLU A 35 10.76 18.65 -14.50
C GLU A 35 9.56 17.89 -15.08
N LEU A 36 9.71 16.58 -15.33
CA LEU A 36 8.67 15.69 -15.85
C LEU A 36 8.02 16.18 -17.16
N PHE A 37 8.73 16.99 -17.95
CA PHE A 37 8.23 17.59 -19.19
C PHE A 37 7.03 18.53 -18.99
N ILE A 38 6.89 19.17 -17.82
CA ILE A 38 5.81 20.15 -17.59
C ILE A 38 6.11 21.46 -18.33
N GLU A 39 5.42 21.71 -19.44
CA GLU A 39 5.53 22.97 -20.19
C GLU A 39 4.87 24.15 -19.45
N ASP A 40 3.67 24.00 -18.88
CA ASP A 40 2.96 25.07 -18.16
C ASP A 40 2.06 24.51 -17.07
N TRP A 41 2.03 25.18 -15.91
CA TRP A 41 1.11 24.86 -14.83
C TRP A 41 -0.21 25.62 -15.03
N SER A 42 -1.05 25.12 -15.94
CA SER A 42 -2.42 25.63 -16.07
C SER A 42 -3.22 25.28 -14.81
N MET A 43 -3.40 26.26 -13.91
CA MET A 43 -4.25 26.12 -12.71
C MET A 43 -5.74 25.92 -13.04
N LYS A 44 -6.15 26.07 -14.31
CA LYS A 44 -7.49 25.71 -14.80
C LYS A 44 -7.51 24.24 -15.23
N ALA A 45 -7.21 23.34 -14.30
CA ALA A 45 -7.43 21.92 -14.53
C ALA A 45 -8.94 21.63 -14.47
N HIS A 46 -9.53 21.23 -15.60
CA HIS A 46 -10.92 20.80 -15.66
C HIS A 46 -11.04 19.36 -15.13
N TYR A 47 -10.91 19.21 -13.81
CA TYR A 47 -11.03 17.91 -13.14
C TYR A 47 -12.37 17.25 -13.46
N ASP A 48 -13.45 18.02 -13.57
CA ASP A 48 -14.79 17.49 -13.92
C ASP A 48 -14.77 16.72 -15.24
N ARG A 49 -14.12 17.27 -16.28
CA ARG A 49 -14.03 16.61 -17.60
C ARG A 49 -13.16 15.37 -17.53
N TYR A 50 -12.02 15.45 -16.86
CA TYR A 50 -11.11 14.32 -16.65
C TYR A 50 -11.80 13.15 -15.93
N PHE A 51 -12.54 13.41 -14.85
CA PHE A 51 -13.28 12.38 -14.13
C PHE A 51 -14.48 11.84 -14.92
N THR A 52 -15.12 12.66 -15.75
CA THR A 52 -16.23 12.24 -16.62
C THR A 52 -15.75 11.34 -17.77
N GLU A 53 -14.57 11.61 -18.32
CA GLU A 53 -13.97 10.77 -19.38
C GLU A 53 -13.34 9.50 -18.80
N CYS A 54 -12.66 9.59 -17.67
CA CYS A 54 -11.95 8.45 -17.09
C CYS A 54 -12.81 7.55 -16.19
N THR A 55 -14.05 7.96 -15.85
CA THR A 55 -15.05 7.21 -15.04
C THR A 55 -14.44 6.07 -14.24
N PRO A 56 -13.60 6.39 -13.22
CA PRO A 56 -12.78 5.39 -12.57
C PRO A 56 -13.70 4.35 -11.92
N THR A 57 -13.59 3.10 -12.36
CA THR A 57 -14.42 1.99 -11.87
C THR A 57 -14.22 1.74 -10.38
N ASN A 58 -12.99 1.99 -9.90
CA ASN A 58 -12.61 1.82 -8.51
C ASN A 58 -11.87 3.07 -8.02
N CYS A 59 -12.35 3.64 -6.91
CA CYS A 59 -11.60 4.65 -6.17
C CYS A 59 -10.61 3.97 -5.23
N PHE A 60 -9.31 4.23 -5.45
CA PHE A 60 -8.27 3.86 -4.49
C PHE A 60 -7.91 5.09 -3.68
N TYR A 61 -7.96 4.94 -2.37
CA TYR A 61 -7.63 5.97 -1.43
C TYR A 61 -6.50 5.43 -0.56
N SER A 62 -5.38 6.13 -0.56
CA SER A 62 -4.24 5.77 0.27
C SER A 62 -4.43 6.40 1.64
N TYR A 63 -4.80 5.59 2.63
CA TYR A 63 -4.68 6.00 4.02
C TYR A 63 -3.20 6.09 4.37
N THR A 64 -2.68 7.30 4.38
CA THR A 64 -1.40 7.57 5.05
C THR A 64 -1.69 7.69 6.54
N GLU A 65 -1.91 6.55 7.21
CA GLU A 65 -2.01 6.52 8.66
C GLU A 65 -0.66 6.92 9.26
N ARG A 66 -0.51 8.21 9.57
CA ARG A 66 0.53 8.66 10.49
C ARG A 66 0.14 8.05 11.83
N ALA A 67 0.94 7.08 12.31
CA ALA A 67 0.67 6.38 13.57
C ALA A 67 0.44 7.41 14.69
N ASN A 68 -0.84 7.61 15.02
CA ASN A 68 -1.23 8.62 15.99
C ASN A 68 -0.75 8.12 17.36
N PRO A 69 -0.01 8.91 18.16
CA PRO A 69 0.48 8.45 19.47
C PRO A 69 -0.64 7.90 20.37
N PHE A 70 -1.86 8.44 20.26
CA PHE A 70 -3.04 7.93 20.96
C PHE A 70 -3.45 6.52 20.51
N TYR A 71 -3.35 6.22 19.22
CA TYR A 71 -3.64 4.88 18.70
C TYR A 71 -2.65 3.85 19.25
N VAL A 72 -1.36 4.19 19.28
CA VAL A 72 -0.32 3.32 19.85
C VAL A 72 -0.57 3.09 21.35
N ALA A 73 -0.85 4.16 22.11
CA ALA A 73 -1.09 4.07 23.55
C ALA A 73 -2.32 3.21 23.89
N THR A 74 -3.44 3.43 23.20
CA THR A 74 -4.67 2.65 23.41
C THR A 74 -4.48 1.18 23.06
N THR A 75 -3.70 0.88 22.01
CA THR A 75 -3.37 -0.49 21.62
C THR A 75 -2.53 -1.19 22.68
N LEU A 76 -1.52 -0.52 23.24
CA LEU A 76 -0.69 -1.07 24.32
C LEU A 76 -1.49 -1.31 25.60
N LEU A 77 -2.34 -0.36 25.99
CA LEU A 77 -3.22 -0.49 27.15
C LEU A 77 -4.24 -1.63 26.96
N GLY A 78 -4.82 -1.75 25.76
CA GLY A 78 -5.73 -2.83 25.41
C GLY A 78 -5.04 -4.20 25.40
N LEU A 79 -3.82 -4.28 24.85
CA LEU A 79 -3.02 -5.50 24.86
C LEU A 79 -2.68 -5.92 26.29
N TYR A 80 -2.18 -4.98 27.10
CA TYR A 80 -1.80 -5.26 28.49
C TYR A 80 -3.00 -5.67 29.33
N GLY A 81 -4.11 -4.93 29.24
CA GLY A 81 -5.34 -5.24 29.96
C GLY A 81 -5.97 -6.56 29.51
N GLY A 82 -6.16 -6.73 28.20
CA GLY A 82 -6.81 -7.90 27.60
C GLY A 82 -6.02 -9.18 27.83
N LEU A 83 -4.70 -9.15 27.60
CA LEU A 83 -3.83 -10.32 27.78
C LEU A 83 -3.85 -10.80 29.24
N THR A 84 -3.81 -9.87 30.19
CA THR A 84 -3.79 -10.20 31.62
C THR A 84 -5.12 -10.83 32.06
N VAL A 85 -6.25 -10.30 31.58
CA VAL A 85 -7.59 -10.86 31.87
C VAL A 85 -7.75 -12.24 31.26
N VAL A 86 -7.35 -12.42 29.99
CA VAL A 86 -7.43 -13.71 29.31
C VAL A 86 -6.54 -14.75 29.99
N LEU A 87 -5.29 -14.42 30.31
CA LEU A 87 -4.40 -15.33 31.04
C LEU A 87 -4.97 -15.72 32.41
N ARG A 88 -5.53 -14.78 33.16
CA ARG A 88 -6.12 -15.08 34.47
C ARG A 88 -7.32 -16.01 34.37
N TRP A 89 -8.12 -15.87 33.32
CA TRP A 89 -9.24 -16.78 33.05
C TRP A 89 -8.79 -18.16 32.52
N TRP A 90 -7.77 -18.18 31.67
CA TRP A 90 -7.26 -19.40 31.04
C TRP A 90 -6.35 -20.21 31.95
N SER A 91 -5.61 -19.57 32.85
CA SER A 91 -4.70 -20.24 33.78
C SER A 91 -5.35 -21.36 34.62
N PRO A 92 -6.51 -21.20 35.29
CA PRO A 92 -7.12 -22.31 36.03
C PRO A 92 -7.60 -23.43 35.11
N ARG A 93 -7.97 -23.13 33.86
CA ARG A 93 -8.38 -24.13 32.87
C ARG A 93 -7.17 -24.96 32.41
N LEU A 94 -6.07 -24.29 32.07
CA LEU A 94 -4.82 -24.94 31.64
C LEU A 94 -4.22 -25.82 32.74
N VAL A 95 -4.20 -25.34 34.00
CA VAL A 95 -3.70 -26.11 35.14
C VAL A 95 -4.54 -27.36 35.39
N LYS A 96 -5.88 -27.27 35.31
CA LYS A 96 -6.77 -28.43 35.47
C LYS A 96 -6.53 -29.47 34.38
N LEU A 97 -6.41 -29.04 33.12
CA LEU A 97 -6.11 -29.94 31.99
C LEU A 97 -4.74 -30.60 32.15
N GLY A 98 -3.70 -29.82 32.47
CA GLY A 98 -2.35 -30.34 32.72
C GLY A 98 -2.33 -31.37 33.84
N ARG A 99 -3.04 -31.11 34.95
CA ARG A 99 -3.16 -32.07 36.07
C ARG A 99 -3.85 -33.36 35.64
N GLN A 100 -4.95 -33.29 34.88
CA GLN A 100 -5.64 -34.48 34.38
C GLN A 100 -4.77 -35.30 33.44
N VAL A 101 -4.06 -34.62 32.53
CA VAL A 101 -3.13 -35.24 31.60
C VAL A 101 -1.96 -35.90 32.34
N GLN A 102 -1.40 -35.25 33.37
CA GLN A 102 -0.36 -35.86 34.20
C GLN A 102 -0.86 -37.13 34.90
N ILE A 103 -2.06 -37.12 35.49
CA ILE A 103 -2.65 -38.31 36.12
C ILE A 103 -2.87 -39.42 35.08
N TYR A 104 -3.33 -39.07 33.88
CA TYR A 104 -3.49 -40.01 32.77
C TYR A 104 -2.14 -40.64 32.36
N TYR A 105 -1.09 -39.83 32.16
CA TYR A 105 0.25 -40.35 31.83
C TYR A 105 0.84 -41.19 32.96
N MET A 106 0.65 -40.81 34.23
CA MET A 106 1.09 -41.59 35.39
C MET A 106 0.40 -42.96 35.45
N ARG A 107 -0.92 -43.02 35.22
CA ARG A 107 -1.67 -44.30 35.15
C ARG A 107 -1.17 -45.18 33.99
N LYS A 108 -0.92 -44.58 32.82
CA LYS A 108 -0.40 -45.32 31.65
C LYS A 108 1.01 -45.86 31.88
N ARG A 109 1.89 -45.11 32.57
CA ARG A 109 3.21 -45.60 32.99
C ARG A 109 3.11 -46.79 33.96
N ARG A 110 2.20 -46.74 34.93
CA ARG A 110 2.03 -47.83 35.91
C ARG A 110 1.58 -49.15 35.25
N ASN A 111 0.72 -49.09 34.24
CA ASN A 111 0.24 -50.27 33.53
C ASN A 111 1.28 -50.90 32.58
N ASN A 112 2.33 -50.16 32.20
CA ASN A 112 3.42 -50.65 31.36
C ASN A 112 4.59 -51.26 32.17
N ILE A 113 4.56 -51.17 33.49
CA ILE A 113 5.53 -51.81 34.38
C ILE A 113 4.86 -53.10 34.88
N ILE A 114 5.02 -54.18 34.12
CA ILE A 114 4.61 -55.55 34.50
C ILE A 114 5.28 -55.87 35.85
N PRO A 115 4.58 -56.41 36.87
CA PRO A 115 5.25 -56.83 38.08
C PRO A 115 6.24 -57.94 37.72
N VAL A 116 7.54 -57.73 38.00
CA VAL A 116 8.52 -58.80 38.00
C VAL A 116 8.11 -59.77 39.11
N THR A 117 7.37 -60.80 38.72
CA THR A 117 7.10 -61.97 39.56
C THR A 117 8.40 -62.75 39.67
N THR A 118 8.98 -62.72 40.87
CA THR A 118 10.10 -63.59 41.29
C THR A 118 9.58 -64.98 41.58
#